data_AF-A0A501XAF8-F1
#
_entry.id   AF-A0A501XAF8-F1
#
_cell.length_a   1.000
_cell.length_b   1.000
_cell.length_c   1.000
_cell.angle_alpha   90.00
_cell.angle_beta   90.00
_cell.angle_gamma   90.00
#
_symmetry.space_group_name_H-M   'P 1'
#
loop_
_entity.id
_entity.type
_entity.pdbx_description
1 polymer ?
#
loop_
_entity_poly.entity_id
_entity_poly.type
_entity_poly.pdbx_seq_one_letter_code
_entity_poly.pdbx_strand_id
1 'polypeptide(L)' 'MSEVILQSELTCPECGHKKTETMPTDACQWFYECEQCHVLLKPKLGDCCVYCSYGSVPCPPIQFSQGNKDTGTCCGG' A
#
# COMPACT_ATOMS: atom_id res chain seq x y z
N MET A 1 6.97 1.30 22.05
CA MET A 1 6.20 2.13 21.11
C MET A 1 6.27 1.44 19.78
N SER A 2 5.13 1.08 19.19
CA SER A 2 5.09 0.36 17.92
C SER A 2 5.51 1.31 16.80
N GLU A 3 6.75 1.20 16.31
CA GLU A 3 7.22 1.97 15.17
C GLU A 3 6.46 1.52 13.91
N VAL A 4 5.57 2.39 13.41
CA VAL A 4 4.92 2.18 12.13
C VAL A 4 5.88 2.57 11.03
N ILE A 5 6.13 1.63 10.13
CA ILE A 5 6.93 1.88 8.96
C ILE A 5 6.01 2.50 7.91
N LEU A 6 6.11 3.82 7.76
CA LEU A 6 5.38 4.56 6.72
C LEU A 6 6.08 4.47 5.37
N GLN A 7 7.37 4.16 5.34
CA GLN A 7 8.11 3.99 4.09
C GLN A 7 7.81 2.62 3.48
N SER A 8 7.15 2.61 2.33
CA SER A 8 6.86 1.39 1.58
C SER A 8 7.41 1.53 0.16
N GLU A 9 8.25 0.57 -0.23
CA GLU A 9 8.74 0.48 -1.61
C GLU A 9 7.64 -0.13 -2.49
N LEU A 10 7.02 0.72 -3.31
CA LEU A 10 6.07 0.35 -4.35
C LEU A 10 6.83 -0.15 -5.57
N THR A 11 6.55 -1.38 -5.98
CA THR A 11 7.10 -1.97 -7.20
C THR A 11 6.04 -1.97 -8.30
N CYS A 12 6.31 -1.29 -9.40
CA CYS A 12 5.44 -1.29 -10.57
C CYS A 12 5.52 -2.65 -11.30
N PRO A 13 4.41 -3.40 -11.44
CA PRO A 13 4.39 -4.68 -12.15
C PRO A 13 4.55 -4.54 -13.67
N GLU A 14 4.27 -3.36 -14.23
CA GLU A 14 4.31 -3.13 -15.68
C GLU A 14 5.74 -2.88 -16.20
N CYS A 15 6.55 -2.13 -15.45
CA CYS A 15 7.91 -1.75 -15.86
C CYS A 15 9.01 -2.21 -14.90
N GLY A 16 8.66 -2.76 -13.73
CA GLY A 16 9.62 -3.17 -12.71
C GLY A 16 10.23 -2.02 -11.90
N HIS A 17 9.81 -0.78 -12.12
CA HIS A 17 10.31 0.38 -11.37
C HIS A 17 9.92 0.29 -9.90
N LYS A 18 10.85 0.63 -9.02
CA LYS A 18 10.66 0.61 -7.57
C LYS A 18 10.80 2.01 -7.02
N LYS A 19 9.81 2.45 -6.26
CA LYS A 19 9.81 3.77 -5.64
C LYS A 19 9.47 3.63 -4.16
N THR A 20 10.34 4.15 -3.31
CA THR A 20 10.06 4.28 -1.88
C THR A 20 9.17 5.50 -1.66
N GLU A 21 7.91 5.24 -1.30
CA GLU A 21 6.93 6.27 -0.99
C GLU A 21 6.58 6.23 0.50
N THR A 22 6.20 7.39 1.03
CA THR A 22 5.74 7.48 2.42
C THR A 22 4.23 7.35 2.44
N MET A 23 3.73 6.21 2.93
CA MET A 23 2.31 5.96 3.09
C MET A 23 1.68 7.05 3.96
N PRO A 24 0.62 7.72 3.46
CA PRO A 24 -0.14 8.64 4.29
C PRO A 24 -0.83 7.86 5.41
N THR A 25 -0.73 8.35 6.64
CA THR A 25 -1.49 7.82 7.79
C THR A 25 -2.95 8.26 7.79
N ASP A 26 -3.27 9.27 6.98
CA ASP A 26 -4.56 9.97 6.98
C ASP A 26 -5.50 9.49 5.86
N ALA A 27 -5.02 8.70 4.88
CA ALA A 27 -5.83 8.26 3.75
C ALA A 27 -5.32 6.96 3.09
N CYS A 28 -6.24 6.18 2.51
CA CYS A 28 -5.92 5.02 1.66
C CYS A 28 -5.57 5.47 0.24
N GLN A 29 -4.36 5.13 -0.24
CA GLN A 29 -3.92 5.45 -1.61
C GLN A 29 -4.36 4.36 -2.60
N TRP A 30 -5.56 4.54 -3.19
CA TRP A 30 -6.13 3.58 -4.14
C TRP A 30 -5.44 3.64 -5.50
N PHE A 31 -5.08 4.83 -5.97
CA PHE A 31 -4.44 4.99 -7.27
C PHE A 31 -3.01 5.45 -7.06
N TYR A 32 -2.08 4.80 -7.74
CA TYR A 32 -0.70 5.22 -7.79
C TYR A 32 -0.26 5.32 -9.23
N GLU A 33 0.21 6.50 -9.62
CA GLU A 33 0.81 6.71 -10.93
C GLU A 33 2.31 6.40 -10.83
N CYS A 34 2.79 5.48 -11.66
CA CYS A 34 4.21 5.21 -11.73
C CYS A 34 4.95 6.38 -12.37
N GLU A 35 5.95 6.96 -11.70
CA GLU A 35 6.74 8.08 -12.26
C GLU A 35 7.58 7.70 -13.49
N GLN A 36 7.83 6.39 -13.70
CA GLN A 36 8.65 5.91 -14.81
C GLN A 36 7.83 5.72 -16.10
N CYS A 37 6.69 5.04 -16.01
CA CYS A 37 5.86 4.69 -17.16
C CYS A 37 4.51 5.41 -17.19
N HIS A 38 4.23 6.26 -16.21
CA HIS A 38 2.97 7.01 -16.04
C HIS A 38 1.71 6.13 -16.03
N VAL A 39 1.87 4.84 -15.71
CA VAL A 39 0.74 3.92 -15.62
C VAL A 39 0.03 4.10 -14.28
N LEU A 40 -1.29 4.14 -14.32
CA LEU A 40 -2.14 4.15 -13.13
C LEU A 40 -2.29 2.72 -12.59
N LEU A 41 -1.53 2.42 -11.56
CA LEU A 41 -1.65 1.19 -10.79
C LEU A 41 -2.88 1.25 -9.89
N LYS A 42 -3.62 0.14 -9.86
CA LYS A 42 -4.79 -0.07 -9.02
C LYS A 42 -4.57 -1.31 -8.15
N PRO A 43 -5.01 -1.32 -6.89
CA PRO A 43 -4.93 -2.47 -6.01
C PRO A 43 -5.65 -3.67 -6.64
N LYS A 44 -5.19 -4.86 -6.26
CA LYS A 44 -5.82 -6.12 -6.66
C LYS A 44 -7.14 -6.29 -5.90
N LEU A 45 -8.04 -7.06 -6.49
CA LEU A 45 -9.30 -7.46 -5.84
C LEU A 45 -8.99 -8.19 -4.52
N GLY A 46 -9.39 -7.59 -3.40
CA GLY A 46 -9.12 -8.10 -2.04
C GLY A 46 -8.12 -7.26 -1.23
N ASP A 47 -7.37 -6.37 -1.88
CA ASP A 47 -6.46 -5.44 -1.21
C ASP A 47 -7.07 -4.03 -1.09
N CYS A 48 -6.71 -3.28 -0.05
CA CYS A 48 -7.28 -1.96 0.21
C CYS A 48 -6.59 -0.78 -0.48
N CYS A 49 -5.31 -0.91 -0.82
CA CYS A 49 -4.55 0.16 -1.43
C CYS A 49 -3.36 -0.40 -2.23
N VAL A 50 -2.74 0.45 -3.06
CA VAL A 50 -1.60 0.04 -3.90
C VAL A 50 -0.42 -0.48 -3.09
N TYR A 51 -0.22 -0.02 -1.86
CA TYR A 51 0.84 -0.50 -0.98
C TYR A 51 0.59 -1.91 -0.47
N CYS A 52 -0.67 -2.27 -0.19
CA CYS A 52 -0.98 -3.62 0.25
C CYS A 52 -0.87 -4.63 -0.94
N SER A 53 -1.08 -4.19 -2.20
CA SER A 53 -0.91 -5.05 -3.39
C SER A 53 0.50 -5.11 -3.98
N TYR A 54 1.22 -3.98 -4.00
CA TYR A 54 2.51 -3.80 -4.69
C TYR A 54 3.61 -3.21 -3.81
N GLY A 55 3.28 -2.83 -2.59
CA GLY A 55 4.23 -2.31 -1.62
C GLY A 55 4.94 -3.44 -0.88
N SER A 56 6.13 -3.14 -0.40
CA SER A 56 6.93 -4.07 0.40
C SER A 56 6.44 -4.15 1.85
N VAL A 57 5.84 -3.07 2.34
CA VAL A 57 5.34 -2.94 3.72
C VAL A 57 3.83 -2.75 3.68
N PRO A 58 3.06 -3.51 4.49
CA PRO A 58 1.61 -3.40 4.54
C PRO A 58 1.14 -2.09 5.19
N CYS A 59 -0.11 -1.73 4.94
CA CYS A 59 -0.76 -0.51 5.38
C CYS A 59 -0.65 -0.27 6.91
N PRO A 60 -0.54 0.99 7.40
CA PRO A 60 -0.40 1.30 8.84
C PRO A 60 -1.40 0.58 9.76
N PRO A 61 -2.72 0.53 9.46
CA PRO A 61 -3.67 -0.17 10.32
C PRO A 61 -3.39 -1.66 10.48
N ILE A 62 -2.77 -2.31 9.48
CA ILE A 62 -2.36 -3.73 9.54
C ILE A 62 -1.09 -3.89 10.38
N GLN A 63 -0.20 -2.89 10.39
CA GLN A 63 0.98 -2.92 11.27
C GLN A 63 0.60 -2.73 12.75
N PHE A 64 -0.41 -1.89 13.02
CA PHE A 64 -0.97 -1.72 14.35
C PHE A 64 -1.79 -2.93 14.81
N SER A 65 -2.63 -3.49 13.92
CA SER A 65 -3.42 -4.70 14.19
C SER A 65 -2.62 -5.93 13.76
N GLN A 66 -1.80 -6.44 14.66
CA GLN A 66 -0.92 -7.59 14.47
C GLN A 66 -1.65 -8.82 13.85
N GLY A 67 -1.69 -8.92 12.52
CA GLY A 67 -1.85 -10.16 11.76
C GLY A 67 -3.23 -10.82 11.68
N ASN A 68 -4.26 -10.16 11.15
CA ASN A 68 -5.43 -10.87 10.59
C ASN A 68 -5.70 -10.44 9.15
N LYS A 69 -5.41 -11.34 8.21
CA LYS A 69 -5.60 -11.17 6.75
C LYS A 69 -7.00 -11.57 6.28
N ASP A 70 -7.97 -11.73 7.18
CA ASP A 70 -9.20 -12.48 6.89
C ASP A 70 -10.50 -11.67 6.92
N THR A 71 -10.45 -10.35 7.06
CA THR A 71 -11.66 -9.53 6.93
C THR A 71 -11.36 -8.24 6.19
N GLY A 72 -11.83 -8.16 4.95
CA GLY A 72 -11.73 -7.01 4.05
C GLY A 72 -12.46 -5.76 4.54
N THR A 73 -12.02 -5.20 5.66
CA THR A 73 -12.49 -3.93 6.21
C THR A 73 -11.30 -3.23 6.87
N CYS A 74 -10.36 -2.72 6.08
CA CYS A 74 -9.22 -1.94 6.56
C CYS A 74 -9.26 -0.46 6.15
N CYS A 75 -10.35 0.00 5.52
CA CYS A 75 -10.66 1.41 5.35
C CYS A 75 -12.17 1.61 5.54
N GLY A 76 -12.59 1.99 6.76
CA GLY A 76 -13.95 2.47 7.03
C GLY A 76 -14.64 1.80 8.22
N GLY A 77 -14.51 2.42 9.38
CA GLY A 77 -15.55 2.48 10.41
C GLY A 77 -15.74 3.95 10.74
#